data_AF-A0A560KUG7-F1
#
_entry.id   AF-A0A560KUG7-F1
#
_cell.length_a   1.000
_cell.length_b   1.000
_cell.length_c   1.000
_cell.angle_alpha   90.00
_cell.angle_beta   90.00
_cell.angle_gamma   90.00
#
_symmetry.space_group_name_H-M   'P 1'
#
loop_
_entity.id
_entity.type
_entity.pdbx_description
1 polymer ?
#
loop_
_entity_poly.entity_id
_entity_poly.type
_entity_poly.pdbx_seq_one_letter_code
_entity_poly.pdbx_strand_id
1 'polypeptide(L)'
;MPLFTIETTYRLPIYRQRNYEAETLGQACDLAIADEDWDDKKSDVETSGDTYVTGVWEGRDAAYIGHALPIPSRFGEQVQRKADHFELLLGQLKILAHVPEGGSADVELWRRRANAAIAKAEAILAGENDPIEGGAS
;
A
#
# COMPACT_ATOMS: atom_id res chain seq x y z
N MET A 1 23.35 -0.22 22.93
CA MET A 1 22.13 -0.41 22.13
C MET A 1 22.33 0.24 20.78
N PRO A 2 21.92 -0.38 19.67
CA PRO A 2 21.90 0.30 18.36
C PRO A 2 20.92 1.48 18.40
N LEU A 3 21.21 2.51 17.61
CA LEU A 3 20.34 3.68 17.40
C LEU A 3 19.88 3.67 15.95
N PHE A 4 18.62 4.04 15.74
CA PHE A 4 18.04 4.18 14.41
C PHE A 4 17.37 5.54 14.29
N THR A 5 17.51 6.14 13.11
CA THR A 5 16.70 7.29 12.69
C THR A 5 15.53 6.75 11.88
N ILE A 6 14.29 7.08 12.25
CA ILE A 6 13.07 6.62 11.60
C ILE A 6 12.29 7.83 11.11
N GLU A 7 11.96 7.86 9.83
CA GLU A 7 11.05 8.84 9.26
C GLU A 7 9.67 8.22 9.13
N THR A 8 8.67 8.91 9.70
CA THR A 8 7.26 8.56 9.53
C THR A 8 6.49 9.70 8.91
N THR A 9 5.48 9.37 8.13
CA THR A 9 4.55 10.31 7.54
C THR A 9 3.14 9.73 7.57
N TYR A 10 2.16 10.52 7.16
CA TYR A 10 0.79 10.07 6.91
C TYR A 10 0.25 10.80 5.68
N ARG A 11 -0.76 10.22 5.03
CA ARG A 11 -1.42 10.87 3.91
C ARG A 11 -2.39 11.93 4.45
N LEU A 12 -2.14 13.20 4.14
CA LEU A 12 -3.04 14.30 4.47
C LEU A 12 -3.88 14.68 3.24
N PRO A 13 -5.18 14.35 3.20
CA PRO A 13 -6.03 14.78 2.11
C PRO A 13 -6.08 16.31 2.03
N ILE A 14 -5.85 16.83 0.81
CA ILE A 14 -6.04 18.23 0.48
C ILE A 14 -7.21 18.29 -0.51
N TYR A 15 -8.22 19.09 -0.20
CA TYR A 15 -9.41 19.23 -1.03
C TYR A 15 -9.73 20.71 -1.29
N ARG A 16 -10.55 20.95 -2.32
CA ARG A 16 -11.17 22.25 -2.60
C ARG A 16 -12.64 22.02 -2.97
N GLN A 17 -13.46 23.06 -2.86
CA GLN A 17 -14.89 22.99 -3.18
C GLN A 17 -15.26 24.18 -4.05
N ARG A 18 -15.68 23.90 -5.29
CA ARG A 18 -16.06 24.90 -6.29
C ARG A 18 -17.29 24.45 -7.05
N ASN A 19 -17.96 25.42 -7.65
CA ASN A 19 -19.10 25.17 -8.53
C ASN A 19 -18.62 25.21 -9.98
N TYR A 20 -19.08 24.27 -10.79
CA TYR A 20 -18.81 24.21 -12.22
C TYR A 20 -20.13 24.11 -12.97
N GLU A 21 -20.36 25.02 -13.91
CA GLU A 21 -21.53 24.97 -14.79
C GLU A 21 -21.23 24.05 -15.98
N ALA A 22 -22.04 23.01 -16.17
CA ALA A 22 -21.94 22.08 -17.29
C ALA A 22 -23.29 21.43 -17.58
N GLU A 23 -23.43 20.84 -18.77
CA GLU A 23 -24.67 20.15 -19.16
C GLU A 23 -24.82 18.78 -18.50
N THR A 24 -23.70 18.17 -18.09
CA THR A 24 -23.67 16.87 -17.43
C THR A 24 -22.72 16.86 -16.23
N LEU A 25 -22.98 15.96 -15.28
CA LEU A 25 -22.07 15.71 -14.16
C LEU A 25 -20.66 15.35 -14.63
N GLY A 26 -20.54 14.53 -15.68
CA GLY A 26 -19.24 14.12 -16.23
C GLY A 26 -18.42 15.32 -16.71
N GLN A 27 -19.04 16.21 -17.48
CA GLN A 27 -18.40 17.46 -17.93
C GLN A 27 -18.01 18.36 -16.75
N ALA A 28 -18.86 18.49 -15.72
CA ALA A 28 -18.52 19.24 -14.51
C ALA A 28 -17.31 18.63 -13.77
N CYS A 29 -17.21 17.30 -13.71
CA CYS A 29 -16.05 16.60 -13.16
C CYS A 29 -14.79 16.82 -14.01
N ASP A 30 -14.89 16.77 -15.34
CA ASP A 30 -13.77 17.04 -16.24
C ASP A 30 -13.24 18.47 -16.04
N LEU A 31 -14.14 19.46 -15.93
CA LEU A 31 -13.79 20.84 -15.58
C LEU A 31 -13.09 20.92 -14.21
N ALA A 32 -13.61 20.20 -13.22
CA ALA A 32 -13.04 20.19 -11.87
C ALA A 32 -11.65 19.56 -11.80
N ILE A 33 -11.32 18.60 -12.67
CA ILE A 33 -9.99 17.99 -12.78
C ILE A 33 -9.03 18.88 -13.57
N ALA A 34 -9.52 19.56 -14.62
CA ALA A 34 -8.71 20.46 -15.45
C ALA A 34 -8.39 21.79 -14.76
N ASP A 35 -9.16 22.22 -13.75
CA ASP A 35 -8.86 23.42 -12.97
C ASP A 35 -7.56 23.21 -12.16
N GLU A 36 -6.51 23.96 -12.45
CA GLU A 36 -5.22 23.86 -11.74
C GLU A 36 -5.10 24.83 -10.55
N ASP A 37 -6.11 25.65 -10.28
CA ASP A 37 -6.07 26.65 -9.20
C ASP A 37 -6.47 26.05 -7.84
N TRP A 38 -5.48 25.92 -6.95
CA TRP A 38 -5.63 25.35 -5.62
C TRP A 38 -5.42 26.39 -4.50
N ASP A 39 -5.64 27.68 -4.77
CA ASP A 39 -5.43 28.73 -3.77
C ASP A 39 -6.41 28.65 -2.58
N ASP A 40 -7.62 28.11 -2.80
CA ASP A 40 -8.67 27.90 -1.79
C ASP A 40 -8.63 26.51 -1.13
N LYS A 41 -7.53 25.76 -1.31
CA LYS A 41 -7.39 24.41 -0.77
C LYS A 41 -7.48 24.37 0.75
N LYS A 42 -8.00 23.25 1.26
CA LYS A 42 -8.13 22.94 2.68
C LYS A 42 -7.51 21.58 2.94
N SER A 43 -6.80 21.47 4.06
CA SER A 43 -6.34 20.18 4.57
C SER A 43 -7.43 19.53 5.41
N ASP A 44 -7.68 18.24 5.19
CA ASP A 44 -8.53 17.42 6.03
C ASP A 44 -7.67 16.59 7.00
N VAL A 45 -7.37 17.16 8.15
CA VAL A 45 -6.58 16.47 9.18
C VAL A 45 -7.39 15.34 9.83
N GLU A 46 -8.71 15.51 9.94
CA GLU A 46 -9.60 14.56 10.62
C GLU A 46 -9.72 13.24 9.85
N THR A 47 -9.59 13.28 8.52
CA THR A 47 -9.59 12.07 7.67
C THR A 47 -8.20 11.71 7.16
N SER A 48 -7.14 12.19 7.83
CA SER A 48 -5.78 11.76 7.53
C SER A 48 -5.62 10.24 7.64
N GLY A 49 -4.82 9.67 6.74
CA GLY A 49 -4.52 8.24 6.76
C GLY A 49 -3.65 7.85 7.96
N ASP A 50 -3.48 6.54 8.15
CA ASP A 50 -2.59 6.01 9.19
C ASP A 50 -1.16 6.53 9.03
N THR A 51 -0.44 6.66 10.14
CA THR A 51 1.00 6.95 10.12
C THR A 51 1.78 5.71 9.67
N TYR A 52 2.69 5.88 8.72
CA TYR A 52 3.54 4.84 8.17
C TYR A 52 4.99 5.30 8.06
N VAL A 53 5.91 4.35 7.89
CA VAL A 53 7.35 4.59 7.80
C VAL A 53 7.76 4.80 6.34
N THR A 54 8.53 5.84 6.07
CA THR A 54 9.09 6.15 4.74
C THR A 54 10.60 6.07 4.68
N GLY A 55 11.27 6.05 5.83
CA GLY A 55 12.72 5.96 5.89
C GLY A 55 13.23 5.36 7.19
N VAL A 56 14.29 4.56 7.09
CA VAL A 56 14.98 3.94 8.22
C VAL A 56 16.47 4.00 7.95
N TRP A 57 17.25 4.49 8.92
CA TRP A 57 18.71 4.56 8.84
C TRP A 57 19.35 4.10 10.14
N GLU A 58 20.53 3.48 10.04
CA GLU A 58 21.35 3.18 11.21
C GLU A 58 22.09 4.43 11.69
N GLY A 59 22.05 4.67 13.00
CA GLY A 59 22.69 5.81 13.65
C GLY A 59 21.74 6.94 14.03
N ARG A 60 22.29 7.90 14.77
CA ARG A 60 21.62 9.13 15.19
C ARG A 60 21.67 10.16 14.06
N ASP A 61 20.57 10.87 13.85
CA ASP A 61 20.44 11.97 12.89
C ASP A 61 20.92 11.59 11.47
N ALA A 62 20.63 10.33 11.09
CA ALA A 62 21.17 9.69 9.90
C ALA A 62 20.27 9.82 8.66
N ALA A 63 19.13 10.50 8.76
CA ALA A 63 18.20 10.70 7.66
C ALA A 63 18.92 11.29 6.44
N TYR A 64 18.76 10.65 5.28
CA TYR A 64 19.33 11.07 3.99
C TYR A 64 20.87 11.12 3.87
N ILE A 65 21.61 10.78 4.94
CA ILE A 65 23.08 10.80 4.95
C ILE A 65 23.70 9.46 5.36
N GLY A 66 22.98 8.66 6.13
CA GLY A 66 23.41 7.36 6.61
C GLY A 66 23.00 6.20 5.70
N HIS A 67 23.36 4.98 6.11
CA HIS A 67 22.95 3.77 5.41
C HIS A 67 21.44 3.52 5.60
N ALA A 68 20.68 3.57 4.50
CA ALA A 68 19.25 3.29 4.50
C ALA A 68 19.00 1.77 4.61
N LEU A 69 18.06 1.40 5.49
CA LEU A 69 17.65 0.02 5.72
C LEU A 69 16.31 -0.25 5.03
N PRO A 70 16.04 -1.50 4.61
CA PRO A 70 14.74 -1.87 4.06
C PRO A 70 13.65 -1.73 5.11
N ILE A 71 12.50 -1.19 4.70
CA ILE A 71 11.33 -1.01 5.56
C ILE A 71 10.48 -2.28 5.49
N PRO A 72 10.23 -2.96 6.62
CA PRO A 72 9.30 -4.09 6.62
C PRO A 72 7.90 -3.66 6.16
N SER A 73 7.30 -4.43 5.27
CA SER A 73 5.99 -4.16 4.63
C SER A 73 4.87 -3.82 5.62
N ARG A 74 4.89 -4.39 6.83
CA ARG A 74 3.92 -4.10 7.89
C ARG A 74 3.90 -2.63 8.34
N PHE A 75 4.96 -1.87 8.07
CA PHE A 75 5.07 -0.46 8.41
C PHE A 75 4.76 0.47 7.24
N GLY A 76 4.42 -0.07 6.07
CA GLY A 76 4.01 0.71 4.91
C GLY A 76 2.57 1.24 5.02
N GLU A 77 2.24 2.23 4.20
CA GLU A 77 0.87 2.76 4.10
C GLU A 77 -0.12 1.64 3.72
N GLN A 78 -1.26 1.58 4.41
CA GLN A 78 -2.27 0.55 4.20
C GLN A 78 -2.74 0.41 2.75
N VAL A 79 -2.92 1.52 2.03
CA VAL A 79 -3.30 1.50 0.61
C VAL A 79 -2.18 0.89 -0.24
N GLN A 80 -0.92 1.25 0.03
CA GLN A 80 0.22 0.70 -0.71
C GLN A 80 0.41 -0.79 -0.40
N ARG A 81 0.25 -1.22 0.86
CA ARG A 81 0.27 -2.65 1.23
C ARG A 81 -0.76 -3.46 0.44
N LYS A 82 -1.97 -2.92 0.24
CA LYS A 82 -3.01 -3.55 -0.59
C LYS A 82 -2.61 -3.61 -2.07
N ALA A 83 -2.05 -2.53 -2.61
CA ALA A 83 -1.60 -2.46 -4.00
C ALA A 83 -0.46 -3.45 -4.29
N ASP A 84 0.56 -3.49 -3.43
CA ASP A 84 1.68 -4.42 -3.56
C ASP A 84 1.19 -5.88 -3.45
N HIS A 85 0.25 -6.14 -2.55
CA HIS A 85 -0.32 -7.49 -2.41
C HIS A 85 -1.20 -7.89 -3.60
N PHE A 86 -1.84 -6.93 -4.27
CA PHE A 86 -2.61 -7.19 -5.48
C PHE A 86 -1.72 -7.75 -6.61
N GLU A 87 -0.50 -7.24 -6.77
CA GLU A 87 0.46 -7.77 -7.75
C GLU A 87 0.81 -9.24 -7.46
N LEU A 88 1.02 -9.58 -6.19
CA LEU A 88 1.29 -10.95 -5.75
C LEU A 88 0.10 -11.88 -6.04
N LEU A 89 -1.12 -11.45 -5.69
CA LEU A 89 -2.35 -12.21 -5.97
C LEU A 89 -2.55 -12.43 -7.47
N LEU A 90 -2.35 -11.38 -8.29
CA LEU A 90 -2.43 -11.48 -9.74
C LEU A 90 -1.37 -12.45 -10.29
N GLY A 91 -0.14 -12.42 -9.75
CA GLY A 91 0.91 -13.38 -10.10
C GLY A 91 0.49 -14.83 -9.84
N GLN A 92 -0.12 -15.10 -8.68
CA GLN A 92 -0.63 -16.44 -8.37
C GLN A 92 -1.75 -16.87 -9.32
N LEU A 93 -2.71 -15.99 -9.61
CA LEU A 93 -3.80 -16.25 -10.56
C LEU A 93 -3.28 -16.55 -11.97
N LYS A 94 -2.29 -15.80 -12.45
CA LYS A 94 -1.66 -16.03 -13.75
C LYS A 94 -1.04 -17.42 -13.82
N ILE A 95 -0.32 -17.85 -12.79
CA ILE A 95 0.29 -19.18 -12.83
C ILE A 95 -0.77 -20.28 -12.83
N LEU A 96 -1.84 -20.14 -12.03
CA LEU A 96 -2.97 -21.09 -12.04
C LEU A 96 -3.64 -21.18 -13.41
N ALA A 97 -3.85 -20.04 -14.09
CA ALA A 97 -4.48 -20.01 -15.40
C ALA A 97 -3.61 -20.60 -16.53
N HIS A 98 -2.30 -20.74 -16.33
CA HIS A 98 -1.35 -21.20 -17.36
C HIS A 98 -0.71 -22.56 -17.05
N VAL A 99 -1.29 -23.35 -16.13
CA VAL A 99 -0.83 -24.73 -15.89
C VAL A 99 -1.04 -25.55 -17.17
N PRO A 100 -0.01 -26.19 -17.75
CA PRO A 100 -0.15 -26.98 -18.97
C PRO A 100 -1.10 -28.15 -18.77
N GLU A 101 -1.93 -28.47 -19.77
CA GLU A 101 -2.74 -29.68 -19.77
C GLU A 101 -1.82 -30.91 -19.60
N GLY A 102 -2.06 -31.71 -18.55
CA GLY A 102 -1.24 -32.88 -18.22
C GLY A 102 -0.02 -32.60 -17.32
N GLY A 103 0.26 -31.35 -16.96
CA GLY A 103 1.25 -31.01 -15.93
C GLY A 103 0.68 -31.20 -14.53
N SER A 104 1.37 -31.94 -13.64
CA SER A 104 1.00 -31.94 -12.22
C SER A 104 1.47 -30.64 -11.58
N ALA A 105 0.57 -29.68 -11.42
CA ALA A 105 0.78 -28.61 -10.47
C ALA A 105 1.03 -29.23 -9.09
N ASP A 106 2.11 -28.86 -8.40
CA ASP A 106 2.34 -29.27 -7.01
C ASP A 106 1.23 -28.65 -6.13
N VAL A 107 0.15 -29.40 -5.96
CA VAL A 107 -1.07 -28.96 -5.28
C VAL A 107 -0.76 -28.48 -3.86
N GLU A 108 0.23 -29.08 -3.20
CA GLU A 108 0.62 -28.73 -1.85
C GLU A 108 1.41 -27.42 -1.82
N LEU A 109 2.32 -27.21 -2.78
CA LEU A 109 2.96 -25.92 -2.96
C LEU A 109 1.95 -24.81 -3.26
N TRP A 110 0.96 -25.07 -4.12
CA TRP A 110 -0.10 -24.11 -4.45
C TRP A 110 -0.96 -23.76 -3.25
N ARG A 111 -1.41 -24.78 -2.50
CA ARG A 111 -2.20 -24.59 -1.30
C ARG A 111 -1.45 -23.74 -0.27
N ARG A 112 -0.17 -24.02 -0.03
CA ARG A 112 0.67 -23.22 0.88
C ARG A 112 0.81 -21.77 0.44
N ARG A 113 1.07 -21.53 -0.85
CA ARG A 113 1.17 -20.16 -1.41
C ARG A 113 -0.14 -19.39 -1.31
N ALA A 114 -1.27 -20.04 -1.60
CA ALA A 114 -2.59 -19.44 -1.48
C ALA A 114 -2.91 -19.11 -0.02
N ASN A 115 -2.69 -20.05 0.90
CA ASN A 115 -2.93 -19.83 2.34
C ASN A 115 -2.08 -18.67 2.89
N ALA A 116 -0.81 -18.58 2.51
CA ALA A 116 0.06 -17.47 2.93
C ALA A 116 -0.44 -16.12 2.37
N ALA A 117 -0.86 -16.08 1.10
CA ALA A 117 -1.39 -14.87 0.50
C ALA A 117 -2.74 -14.45 1.11
N ILE A 118 -3.59 -15.41 1.47
CA ILE A 118 -4.86 -15.16 2.19
C ILE A 118 -4.56 -14.57 3.56
N ALA A 119 -3.71 -15.23 4.36
CA ALA A 119 -3.36 -14.75 5.70
C ALA A 119 -2.79 -13.33 5.67
N LYS A 120 -1.93 -13.01 4.68
CA LYS A 120 -1.41 -11.66 4.50
C LYS A 120 -2.50 -10.66 4.07
N ALA A 121 -3.41 -11.04 3.17
CA ALA A 121 -4.52 -10.18 2.78
C ALA A 121 -5.44 -9.87 3.97
N GLU A 122 -5.78 -10.87 4.77
CA GLU A 122 -6.60 -10.73 5.97
C GLU A 122 -5.92 -9.80 7.00
N ALA A 123 -4.62 -9.99 7.24
CA ALA A 123 -3.85 -9.10 8.12
C ALA A 123 -3.84 -7.65 7.61
N ILE A 124 -3.62 -7.43 6.31
CA ILE A 124 -3.68 -6.09 5.71
C ILE A 124 -5.07 -5.47 5.88
N LEU A 125 -6.15 -6.24 5.68
CA LEU A 125 -7.52 -5.75 5.86
C LEU A 125 -7.83 -5.39 7.32
N ALA A 126 -7.28 -6.14 8.27
CA ALA A 126 -7.41 -5.88 9.70
C ALA A 126 -6.49 -4.74 10.21
N GLY A 127 -5.56 -4.25 9.38
CA GLY A 127 -4.55 -3.28 9.82
C GLY A 127 -3.46 -3.90 10.70
N GLU A 128 -3.29 -5.21 10.64
CA GLU A 128 -2.36 -5.97 11.45
C GLU A 128 -1.01 -6.18 10.76
N ASN A 129 -0.06 -6.76 11.51
CA ASN A 129 1.26 -7.12 11.01
C ASN A 129 1.19 -8.23 9.97
N ASP A 130 2.10 -8.20 8.99
CA ASP A 130 2.27 -9.32 8.06
C ASP A 130 2.53 -10.63 8.85
N PRO A 131 1.87 -11.74 8.48
CA PRO A 131 2.11 -13.03 9.11
C PRO A 131 3.56 -13.47 8.89
N ILE A 132 4.13 -14.15 9.88
CA ILE A 132 5.49 -14.71 9.78
C ILE A 132 5.45 -15.84 8.73
N GLU A 133 6.21 -15.69 7.65
CA GLU A 133 6.36 -16.75 6.65
C GLU A 133 6.92 -18.01 7.33
N GLY A 134 6.16 -19.11 7.29
CA GLY A 134 6.56 -20.40 7.87
C GLY A 134 6.10 -20.68 9.30
N GLY A 135 5.22 -19.85 9.87
CA GLY A 135 4.51 -20.18 11.12
C GLY A 135 3.45 -21.27 10.92
N ALA A 136 3.89 -22.51 10.68
CA ALA A 136 3.05 -23.67 10.93
C ALA A 136 2.86 -23.80 12.45
N SER A 137 1.60 -23.82 12.91
CA SER A 137 1.25 -24.49 14.17
C SER A 137 1.11 -25.99 13.93
#